data_AF-A0A9E2TT09-F1
#
_entry.id   AF-A0A9E2TT09-F1
#
_cell.length_a   1.000
_cell.length_b   1.000
_cell.length_c   1.000
_cell.angle_alpha   90.00
_cell.angle_beta   90.00
_cell.angle_gamma   90.00
#
_symmetry.space_group_name_H-M   'P 1'
#
loop_
_entity.id
_entity.type
_entity.pdbx_description
1 polymer ?
#
loop_
_entity_poly.entity_id
_entity_poly.type
_entity_poly.pdbx_seq_one_letter_code
_entity_poly.pdbx_strand_id
1 'polypeptide(L)'
;ANRAAGQVVKFTAKGKYVEIFDDIPEGALICNVSYKSDHYFLNALSPLGDQKSAPIYVHTSEKLVSTLVPGDLEIPVLTNIHQVWPHIVKSADGSEQLYVLIHGWNKGKYAVLKLED
;
A
#
# COMPACT_ATOMS: atom_id res chain seq x y z
N ALA A 1 1.74 -3.53 11.20
CA ALA A 1 2.00 -2.09 11.39
C ALA A 1 1.69 -1.71 12.84
N ASN A 2 2.57 -0.96 13.50
CA ASN A 2 2.28 -0.30 14.77
C ASN A 2 1.78 1.12 14.48
N ARG A 3 0.49 1.21 14.18
CA ARG A 3 -0.14 2.47 13.77
C ARG A 3 0.00 3.58 14.82
N ALA A 4 -0.11 3.25 16.11
CA ALA A 4 -0.03 4.23 17.19
C ALA A 4 1.36 4.89 17.28
N ALA A 5 2.41 4.14 16.94
CA ALA A 5 3.78 4.66 16.86
C ALA A 5 4.13 5.21 15.47
N GLY A 6 3.26 5.05 14.45
CA GLY A 6 3.56 5.43 13.07
C GLY A 6 4.60 4.52 12.39
N GLN A 7 4.80 3.29 12.88
CA GLN A 7 5.92 2.44 12.46
C GLN A 7 5.47 1.16 11.76
N VAL A 8 6.29 0.67 10.84
CA VAL A 8 6.20 -0.71 10.32
C VAL A 8 7.42 -1.46 10.81
N VAL A 9 7.18 -2.51 11.60
CA VAL A 9 8.23 -3.31 12.22
C VAL A 9 8.10 -4.73 11.72
N LYS A 10 9.21 -5.31 11.29
CA LYS A 10 9.30 -6.68 10.79
C LYS A 10 9.84 -7.58 11.89
N PHE A 11 9.17 -8.72 12.02
CA PHE A 11 9.56 -9.77 12.92
C PHE A 11 9.71 -11.07 12.13
N THR A 12 10.55 -11.97 12.62
CA THR A 12 10.56 -13.36 12.17
C THR A 12 9.24 -14.04 12.54
N ALA A 13 8.94 -15.19 11.92
CA ALA A 13 7.77 -16.00 12.27
C ALA A 13 7.74 -16.45 13.75
N LYS A 14 8.90 -16.45 14.44
CA LYS A 14 9.01 -16.73 15.89
C LYS A 14 8.90 -15.48 16.77
N GLY A 15 8.55 -14.32 16.21
CA GLY A 15 8.40 -13.06 16.94
C GLY A 15 9.70 -12.34 17.29
N LYS A 16 10.86 -12.78 16.77
CA LYS A 16 12.12 -12.03 16.96
C LYS A 16 12.14 -10.79 16.08
N TYR A 17 12.50 -9.65 16.64
CA TYR A 17 12.72 -8.40 15.92
C TYR A 17 13.73 -8.58 14.79
N VAL A 18 13.46 -7.94 13.64
CA VAL A 18 14.36 -7.93 12.47
C VAL A 18 14.78 -6.49 12.17
N GLU A 19 13.81 -5.63 11.85
CA GLU A 19 14.05 -4.26 11.43
C GLU A 19 12.79 -3.40 11.60
N ILE A 20 12.98 -2.10 11.62
CA ILE A 20 11.93 -1.09 11.44
C ILE A 20 12.12 -0.49 10.04
N PHE A 21 11.03 -0.20 9.34
CA PHE A 21 11.11 0.40 8.01
C PHE A 21 11.31 1.89 8.16
N ASP A 22 12.36 2.41 7.52
CA ASP A 22 12.66 3.85 7.44
C ASP A 22 11.90 4.50 6.27
N ASP A 23 12.09 5.80 6.03
CA ASP A 23 11.55 6.56 4.89
C ASP A 23 10.01 6.50 4.67
N ILE A 24 9.25 6.04 5.67
CA ILE A 24 7.79 6.16 5.67
C ILE A 24 7.42 7.59 6.10
N PRO A 25 6.63 8.34 5.31
CA PRO A 25 6.27 9.71 5.67
C PRO A 25 5.62 9.82 7.04
N GLU A 26 6.07 10.82 7.81
CA GLU A 26 5.52 11.11 9.13
C GLU A 26 4.01 11.39 9.04
N GLY A 27 3.24 10.89 10.01
CA GLY A 27 1.79 11.04 10.01
C GLY A 27 1.03 10.10 9.06
N ALA A 28 1.71 9.23 8.30
CA ALA A 28 1.05 8.25 7.43
C ALA A 28 0.13 7.27 8.19
N LEU A 29 0.47 6.95 9.45
CA LEU A 29 -0.33 6.08 10.33
C LEU A 29 -0.75 4.77 9.64
N ILE A 30 0.24 4.02 9.13
CA ILE A 30 0.01 2.83 8.30
C ILE A 30 -1.01 1.87 8.93
N CYS A 31 -2.09 1.60 8.20
CA CYS A 31 -3.23 0.82 8.66
C CYS A 31 -3.10 -0.67 8.32
N ASN A 32 -2.55 -1.01 7.16
CA ASN A 32 -2.30 -2.38 6.73
C ASN A 32 -1.00 -2.47 5.93
N VAL A 33 -0.49 -3.70 5.82
CA VAL A 33 0.71 -4.06 5.09
C VAL A 33 0.41 -5.34 4.31
N SER A 34 0.54 -5.31 3.00
CA SER A 34 0.60 -6.51 2.17
C SER A 34 1.97 -6.66 1.52
N TYR A 35 2.28 -7.86 1.04
CA TYR A 35 3.61 -8.19 0.50
C TYR A 35 3.49 -8.96 -0.81
N LYS A 36 4.30 -8.59 -1.80
CA LYS A 36 4.43 -9.31 -3.07
C LYS A 36 5.81 -9.06 -3.68
N SER A 37 6.52 -10.13 -4.04
CA SER A 37 7.78 -10.10 -4.80
C SER A 37 8.77 -9.05 -4.29
N ASP A 38 9.14 -9.13 -3.01
CA ASP A 38 10.08 -8.23 -2.31
C ASP A 38 9.58 -6.80 -2.07
N HIS A 39 8.31 -6.52 -2.36
CA HIS A 39 7.69 -5.23 -2.12
C HIS A 39 6.57 -5.33 -1.07
N TYR A 40 6.60 -4.42 -0.12
CA TYR A 40 5.56 -4.19 0.86
C TYR A 40 4.68 -3.01 0.41
N PHE A 41 3.37 -3.20 0.45
CA PHE A 41 2.38 -2.17 0.12
C PHE A 41 1.73 -1.71 1.43
N LEU A 42 1.99 -0.46 1.80
CA LEU A 42 1.63 0.15 3.07
C LEU A 42 0.56 1.20 2.82
N ASN A 43 -0.71 0.93 3.14
CA ASN A 43 -1.75 1.96 3.03
C ASN A 43 -1.76 2.85 4.27
N ALA A 44 -1.70 4.16 4.05
CA ALA A 44 -1.92 5.16 5.08
C ALA A 44 -3.36 5.13 5.59
N LEU A 45 -3.59 5.68 6.78
CA LEU A 45 -4.93 5.76 7.36
C LEU A 45 -5.82 6.77 6.60
N SER A 46 -5.24 7.90 6.24
CA SER A 46 -5.91 9.07 5.68
C SER A 46 -5.00 9.75 4.65
N PRO A 47 -5.54 10.70 3.86
CA PRO A 47 -4.70 11.55 3.04
C PRO A 47 -3.64 12.28 3.87
N LEU A 48 -2.48 12.51 3.27
CA LEU A 48 -1.36 13.24 3.87
C LEU A 48 -1.05 14.48 3.04
N GLY A 49 -0.98 15.66 3.67
CA GLY A 49 -0.83 16.93 2.96
C GLY A 49 -2.00 17.18 1.99
N ASP A 50 -1.68 17.58 0.76
CA ASP A 50 -2.65 17.93 -0.28
C ASP A 50 -3.12 16.74 -1.13
N GLN A 51 -2.81 15.50 -0.72
CA GLN A 51 -3.20 14.31 -1.47
C GLN A 51 -4.73 14.12 -1.48
N LYS A 52 -5.26 13.66 -2.62
CA LYS A 52 -6.72 13.45 -2.81
C LYS A 52 -7.26 12.21 -2.08
N SER A 53 -6.40 11.28 -1.67
CA SER A 53 -6.76 10.06 -0.95
C SER A 53 -5.62 9.62 -0.04
N ALA A 54 -5.87 8.64 0.83
CA ALA A 54 -4.84 7.93 1.56
C ALA A 54 -3.84 7.27 0.57
N PRO A 55 -2.54 7.59 0.66
CA PRO A 55 -1.54 6.97 -0.19
C PRO A 55 -1.33 5.50 0.14
N ILE A 56 -0.83 4.78 -0.87
CA ILE A 56 -0.25 3.45 -0.73
C ILE A 56 1.23 3.58 -1.03
N TYR A 57 2.06 3.41 -0.02
CA TYR A 57 3.51 3.42 -0.14
C TYR A 57 4.01 2.04 -0.51
N VAL A 58 4.94 1.96 -1.46
CA VAL A 58 5.60 0.70 -1.85
C VAL A 58 7.03 0.74 -1.31
N HIS A 59 7.39 -0.24 -0.48
CA HIS A 59 8.63 -0.25 0.28
C HIS A 59 9.35 -1.60 0.15
N THR A 60 10.68 -1.63 0.12
CA THR A 60 11.48 -2.87 0.01
C THR A 60 12.06 -3.34 1.34
N SER A 61 11.41 -3.00 2.46
CA SER A 61 11.96 -2.91 3.84
C SER A 61 13.18 -2.01 4.05
N GLU A 62 13.99 -1.75 3.01
CA GLU A 62 15.16 -0.86 3.06
C GLU A 62 14.84 0.59 2.71
N LYS A 63 13.96 0.83 1.73
CA LYS A 63 13.59 2.18 1.28
C LYS A 63 12.20 2.24 0.65
N LEU A 64 11.64 3.45 0.62
CA LEU A 64 10.44 3.77 -0.14
C LEU A 64 10.78 3.86 -1.64
N VAL A 65 10.10 3.07 -2.47
CA VAL A 65 10.39 2.99 -3.92
C VAL A 65 9.27 3.52 -4.81
N SER A 66 8.04 3.62 -4.29
CA SER A 66 6.92 4.20 -5.04
C SER A 66 5.80 4.67 -4.11
N THR A 67 4.93 5.52 -4.62
CA THR A 67 3.71 5.98 -3.97
C THR A 67 2.56 5.94 -4.98
N LEU A 68 1.46 5.32 -4.61
CA LEU A 68 0.21 5.32 -5.36
C LEU A 68 -0.80 6.20 -4.63
N VAL A 69 -1.43 7.15 -5.34
CA VAL A 69 -2.49 8.01 -4.79
C VAL A 69 -3.78 7.74 -5.57
N PRO A 70 -4.63 6.78 -5.14
CA PRO A 70 -5.83 6.41 -5.89
C PRO A 70 -6.81 7.56 -6.18
N GLY A 71 -6.81 8.59 -5.34
CA GLY A 71 -7.66 9.77 -5.50
C GLY A 71 -7.34 10.58 -6.76
N ASP A 72 -6.17 10.42 -7.36
CA ASP A 72 -5.81 11.06 -8.63
C ASP A 72 -6.63 10.52 -9.81
N LEU A 73 -7.20 9.33 -9.67
CA LEU A 73 -8.12 8.73 -10.64
C LEU A 73 -9.56 9.24 -10.50
N GLU A 74 -9.80 10.12 -9.52
CA GLU A 74 -11.11 10.75 -9.25
C GLU A 74 -12.25 9.74 -9.04
N ILE A 75 -11.92 8.53 -8.58
CA ILE A 75 -12.90 7.50 -8.25
C ILE A 75 -13.73 7.99 -7.06
N PRO A 76 -15.05 8.20 -7.22
CA PRO A 76 -15.87 8.72 -6.14
C PRO A 76 -15.74 7.85 -4.89
N VAL A 77 -15.76 8.50 -3.72
CA VAL A 77 -15.81 7.87 -2.38
C VAL A 77 -14.61 6.98 -2.00
N LEU A 78 -13.55 6.91 -2.80
CA LEU A 78 -12.36 6.10 -2.55
C LEU A 78 -11.21 6.93 -1.94
N THR A 79 -11.52 7.73 -0.93
CA THR A 79 -10.55 8.62 -0.27
C THR A 79 -9.79 7.94 0.87
N ASN A 80 -10.43 7.06 1.62
CA ASN A 80 -9.81 6.30 2.71
C ASN A 80 -9.60 4.85 2.28
N ILE A 81 -8.35 4.39 2.24
CA ILE A 81 -7.99 3.02 1.84
C ILE A 81 -7.77 2.17 3.09
N HIS A 82 -8.43 1.02 3.16
CA HIS A 82 -8.31 0.09 4.30
C HIS A 82 -7.46 -1.13 4.00
N GLN A 83 -7.57 -1.66 2.78
CA GLN A 83 -6.83 -2.84 2.32
C GLN A 83 -6.22 -2.58 0.96
N VAL A 84 -5.05 -3.15 0.74
CA VAL A 84 -4.35 -3.17 -0.54
C VAL A 84 -3.85 -4.59 -0.81
N TRP A 85 -4.15 -5.12 -1.99
CA TRP A 85 -3.75 -6.45 -2.43
C TRP A 85 -3.05 -6.38 -3.78
N PRO A 86 -1.71 -6.44 -3.80
CA PRO A 86 -0.94 -6.58 -5.04
C PRO A 86 -1.09 -8.00 -5.60
N HIS A 87 -1.30 -8.11 -6.90
CA HIS A 87 -1.41 -9.37 -7.62
C HIS A 87 -0.71 -9.28 -8.97
N ILE A 88 0.17 -10.24 -9.26
CA ILE A 88 0.85 -10.33 -10.55
C ILE A 88 0.08 -11.34 -11.39
N VAL A 89 -0.45 -10.89 -12.52
CA VAL A 89 -1.09 -11.75 -13.53
C VAL A 89 -0.08 -12.01 -14.64
N LYS A 90 0.12 -13.28 -14.98
CA LYS A 90 0.99 -13.71 -16.07
C LYS A 90 0.14 -14.08 -17.28
N SER A 91 0.42 -13.43 -18.40
CA SER A 91 -0.22 -13.69 -19.69
C SER A 91 0.33 -14.96 -20.35
N ALA A 92 -0.38 -15.46 -21.36
CA ALA A 92 0.03 -16.66 -22.10
C ALA A 92 1.37 -16.49 -22.85
N ASP A 93 1.71 -15.26 -23.24
CA ASP A 93 2.99 -14.90 -23.87
C ASP A 93 4.15 -14.75 -22.85
N GLY A 94 3.87 -14.94 -21.56
CA GLY A 94 4.84 -14.83 -20.48
C GLY A 94 5.02 -13.42 -19.92
N SER A 95 4.36 -12.40 -20.48
CA SER A 95 4.35 -11.05 -19.92
C SER A 95 3.67 -11.03 -18.54
N GLU A 96 4.12 -10.14 -17.66
CA GLU A 96 3.60 -9.99 -16.30
C GLU A 96 3.04 -8.59 -16.10
N GLN A 97 1.85 -8.50 -15.51
CA GLN A 97 1.19 -7.25 -15.16
C GLN A 97 0.88 -7.24 -13.67
N LEU A 98 1.31 -6.19 -12.98
CA LEU A 98 0.87 -5.92 -11.62
C LEU A 98 -0.52 -5.27 -11.65
N TYR A 99 -1.43 -5.90 -10.93
CA TYR A 99 -2.72 -5.35 -10.54
C TYR A 99 -2.73 -5.08 -9.04
N VAL A 100 -3.36 -3.99 -8.62
CA VAL A 100 -3.49 -3.63 -7.22
C VAL A 100 -4.97 -3.46 -6.89
N LEU A 101 -5.54 -4.42 -6.17
CA LEU A 101 -6.89 -4.30 -5.63
C LEU A 101 -6.83 -3.43 -4.37
N ILE A 102 -7.59 -2.35 -4.38
CA ILE A 102 -7.70 -1.43 -3.25
C ILE A 102 -9.14 -1.44 -2.74
N HIS A 103 -9.33 -1.43 -1.44
CA HIS A 103 -10.65 -1.42 -0.82
C HIS A 103 -10.73 -0.33 0.23
N GLY A 104 -11.77 0.51 0.13
CA GLY A 104 -11.99 1.58 1.08
C GLY A 104 -12.72 1.13 2.34
N TRP A 105 -12.81 2.02 3.33
CA TRP A 105 -13.63 1.80 4.54
C TRP A 105 -15.14 1.83 4.25
N ASN A 106 -15.54 2.51 3.18
CA ASN A 106 -16.93 2.58 2.75
C ASN A 106 -17.37 1.21 2.22
N LYS A 107 -18.46 0.65 2.78
CA LYS A 107 -18.96 -0.70 2.44
C LYS A 107 -19.06 -0.90 0.92
N GLY A 108 -18.34 -1.90 0.41
CA GLY A 108 -18.44 -2.38 -0.97
C GLY A 108 -17.73 -1.53 -2.02
N LYS A 109 -16.85 -0.61 -1.63
CA LYS A 109 -16.13 0.27 -2.57
C LYS A 109 -14.69 -0.19 -2.74
N TYR A 110 -14.41 -0.79 -3.89
CA TYR A 110 -13.07 -1.21 -4.29
C TYR A 110 -12.76 -0.75 -5.72
N ALA A 111 -11.47 -0.72 -6.04
CA ALA A 111 -10.99 -0.53 -7.41
C ALA A 111 -9.84 -1.51 -7.67
N VAL A 112 -9.69 -1.94 -8.92
CA VAL A 112 -8.53 -2.70 -9.37
C VAL A 112 -7.70 -1.78 -10.24
N LEU A 113 -6.51 -1.45 -9.76
CA LEU A 113 -5.58 -0.57 -10.45
C LEU A 113 -4.62 -1.40 -11.28
N LYS A 114 -4.24 -0.87 -12.45
CA LYS A 114 -3.08 -1.31 -13.23
C LYS A 114 -2.39 -0.07 -13.77
N LEU A 115 -1.10 -0.17 -14.03
CA LEU A 115 -0.39 0.83 -14.83
C LEU A 115 -0.69 0.55 -16.30
N GLU A 116 -1.03 1.60 -17.05
CA GLU A 116 -1.10 1.59 -18.51
C GLU A 116 0.05 2.47 -19.05
N ASP A 117 0.59 2.11 -20.21
CA ASP A 117 1.62 2.86 -20.93
C ASP A 117 1.04 4.08 -21.67
#